data_AF-A0A0K9NN20-F1
#
_entry.id   AF-A0A0K9NN20-F1
#
_cell.length_a   1.000
_cell.length_b   1.000
_cell.length_c   1.000
_cell.angle_alpha   90.00
_cell.angle_beta   90.00
_cell.angle_gamma   90.00
#
_symmetry.space_group_name_H-M   'P 1'
#
loop_
_entity.id
_entity.type
_entity.pdbx_description
1 polymer ?
#
loop_
_entity_poly.entity_id
_entity_poly.type
_entity_poly.pdbx_seq_one_letter_code
_entity_poly.pdbx_strand_id
1 'polypeptide(L)'
;DKAYKKSHLGNEWKKPFAGSSHAKGIVLEKIGIEAKQPNSAIRKCARVQLIKNGKKIAAFVPNDGCLNYIEENDEVLIAGFGRKGHALGDIPGVRFKVVKVSGVSLLALFKEKKEKPRS
;
A
#
# COMPACT_ATOMS: atom_id res chain seq x y z
N ASP A 1 -4.45 4.98 30.01
CA ASP A 1 -4.91 4.19 28.84
C ASP A 1 -4.03 4.44 27.60
N LYS A 2 -3.70 3.40 26.83
CA LYS A 2 -2.77 3.48 25.66
C LYS A 2 -3.42 4.14 24.44
N ALA A 3 -4.73 3.97 24.26
CA ALA A 3 -5.46 4.60 23.17
C ALA A 3 -5.60 6.11 23.42
N TYR A 4 -5.93 6.49 24.66
CA TYR A 4 -5.98 7.88 25.10
C TYR A 4 -4.65 8.62 24.85
N LYS A 5 -3.52 8.05 25.27
CA LYS A 5 -2.21 8.67 25.04
C LYS A 5 -1.90 8.85 23.54
N LYS A 6 -2.35 7.93 22.68
CA LYS A 6 -2.10 7.99 21.24
C LYS A 6 -2.91 9.08 20.54
N SER A 7 -4.15 9.33 20.96
CA SER A 7 -4.99 10.38 20.38
C SER A 7 -4.56 11.78 20.84
N HIS A 8 -4.16 11.94 22.10
CA HIS A 8 -3.88 13.27 22.68
C HIS A 8 -2.45 13.78 22.40
N LEU A 9 -1.50 12.91 22.05
CA LEU A 9 -0.11 13.31 21.74
C LEU A 9 0.12 13.78 20.29
N GLY A 10 -0.92 13.80 19.44
CA GLY A 10 -0.78 14.23 18.04
C GLY A 10 0.07 13.31 17.15
N ASN A 11 0.39 12.10 17.62
CA ASN A 11 1.19 11.12 16.87
C ASN A 11 0.56 10.71 15.53
N GLU A 12 -0.74 10.92 15.36
CA GLU A 12 -1.46 10.63 14.12
C GLU A 12 -0.95 11.48 12.94
N TRP A 13 -0.62 12.75 13.18
CA TRP A 13 -0.13 13.69 12.17
C TRP A 13 1.28 13.36 11.69
N LYS A 14 2.09 12.72 12.54
CA LYS A 14 3.45 12.29 12.19
C LYS A 14 3.46 11.06 11.26
N LYS A 15 2.37 10.30 11.20
CA LYS A 15 2.27 9.08 10.35
C LYS A 15 2.28 9.42 8.86
N PRO A 16 2.56 8.44 7.98
CA PRO A 16 2.53 8.64 6.53
C PRO A 16 1.18 9.14 6.00
N PHE A 17 0.06 8.70 6.58
CA PHE A 17 -1.26 9.11 6.12
C PHE A 17 -1.80 10.35 6.83
N ALA A 18 -1.15 10.84 7.89
CA ALA A 18 -1.56 12.04 8.64
C ALA A 18 -3.07 12.08 8.96
N GLY A 19 -3.63 10.98 9.47
CA GLY A 19 -5.06 10.86 9.81
C GLY A 19 -6.02 10.55 8.66
N SER A 20 -5.59 10.63 7.40
CA SER A 20 -6.42 10.24 6.25
C SER A 20 -6.58 8.72 6.15
N SER A 21 -7.73 8.26 5.64
CA SER A 21 -7.98 6.82 5.40
C SER A 21 -7.17 6.26 4.23
N HIS A 22 -6.98 7.07 3.19
CA HIS A 22 -6.25 6.74 1.97
C HIS A 22 -5.25 7.84 1.62
N ALA A 23 -4.26 7.49 0.81
CA ALA A 23 -3.34 8.45 0.23
C ALA A 23 -2.98 8.04 -1.20
N LYS A 24 -2.80 9.03 -2.07
CA LYS A 24 -2.23 8.82 -3.39
C LYS A 24 -0.71 8.86 -3.34
N GLY A 25 -0.08 8.08 -4.21
CA GLY A 25 1.36 8.04 -4.34
C GLY A 25 1.80 7.61 -5.73
N ILE A 26 3.09 7.79 -5.99
CA ILE A 26 3.77 7.41 -7.23
C ILE A 26 4.64 6.20 -6.93
N VAL A 27 4.54 5.17 -7.76
CA VAL A 27 5.37 3.96 -7.62
C VAL A 27 6.81 4.28 -7.98
N LEU A 28 7.75 3.93 -7.10
CA LEU A 28 9.18 4.08 -7.34
C LEU A 28 9.78 2.80 -7.91
N GLU A 29 9.55 1.67 -7.25
CA GLU A 29 10.13 0.38 -7.61
C GLU A 29 9.23 -0.77 -7.15
N LYS A 30 9.34 -1.93 -7.82
CA LYS A 30 8.69 -3.18 -7.43
C LYS A 30 9.61 -3.94 -6.46
N ILE A 31 9.08 -4.38 -5.33
CA ILE A 31 9.84 -5.11 -4.31
C ILE A 31 9.21 -6.48 -4.05
N GLY A 32 10.05 -7.53 -3.98
CA GLY A 32 9.68 -8.79 -3.35
C GLY A 32 10.08 -8.80 -1.88
N ILE A 33 9.13 -8.96 -0.97
CA ILE A 33 9.41 -9.09 0.47
C ILE A 33 9.23 -10.55 0.87
N GLU A 34 10.23 -11.14 1.51
CA GLU A 34 10.14 -12.49 2.05
C GLU A 34 9.13 -12.56 3.20
N ALA A 35 8.31 -13.61 3.20
CA ALA A 35 7.38 -13.90 4.27
C ALA A 35 8.14 -14.22 5.57
N LYS A 36 7.53 -13.88 6.70
CA LYS A 36 8.02 -14.34 8.01
C LYS A 36 7.85 -15.85 8.12
N GLN A 37 8.85 -16.49 8.73
CA GLN A 37 8.75 -17.86 9.23
C GLN A 37 7.47 -18.02 10.06
N PRO A 38 6.71 -19.12 9.92
CA PRO A 38 7.03 -20.41 9.30
C PRO A 38 6.72 -20.54 7.80
N ASN A 39 6.22 -19.48 7.16
CA ASN A 39 5.82 -19.54 5.75
C ASN A 39 7.00 -19.25 4.82
N SER A 40 7.06 -19.91 3.67
CA SER A 40 8.02 -19.62 2.60
C SER A 40 7.29 -19.08 1.37
N ALA A 41 7.36 -17.76 1.16
CA ALA A 41 6.77 -17.08 0.01
C ALA A 41 7.41 -15.70 -0.22
N ILE A 42 7.44 -15.24 -1.47
CA ILE A 42 7.83 -13.87 -1.81
C ILE A 42 6.56 -13.06 -2.05
N ARG A 43 6.31 -12.10 -1.17
CA ARG A 43 5.14 -11.22 -1.20
C ARG A 43 5.43 -10.02 -2.09
N LYS A 44 4.68 -9.91 -3.18
CA LYS A 44 4.83 -8.84 -4.17
C LYS A 44 4.35 -7.50 -3.58
N CYS A 45 5.26 -6.54 -3.51
CA CYS A 45 5.04 -5.21 -2.96
C CYS A 45 5.55 -4.15 -3.93
N ALA A 46 5.18 -2.90 -3.69
CA ALA A 46 5.69 -1.74 -4.39
C ALA A 46 6.18 -0.70 -3.37
N ARG A 47 7.29 -0.03 -3.68
CA ARG A 47 7.64 1.22 -3.01
C ARG A 47 6.85 2.33 -3.64
N VAL A 48 6.25 3.13 -2.80
CA VAL A 48 5.41 4.23 -3.23
C VAL A 48 5.80 5.48 -2.47
N GLN A 49 6.02 6.57 -3.19
CA GLN A 49 6.19 7.89 -2.61
C GLN A 49 4.85 8.60 -2.58
N LEU A 50 4.41 9.00 -1.39
CA LEU A 50 3.15 9.72 -1.24
C LEU A 50 3.27 11.14 -1.84
N ILE A 51 2.32 11.52 -2.68
CA ILE A 51 2.34 12.83 -3.37
C ILE A 51 2.22 13.98 -2.35
N LYS A 52 1.36 13.82 -1.34
CA LYS A 52 1.05 14.88 -0.39
C LYS A 52 2.17 15.25 0.59
N ASN A 53 3.12 14.36 0.84
CA ASN A 53 4.14 14.57 1.88
C ASN A 53 5.52 14.00 1.54
N GLY A 54 5.71 13.48 0.33
CA GLY A 54 6.98 12.92 -0.14
C GLY A 54 7.48 11.69 0.62
N LYS A 55 6.73 11.15 1.58
CA LYS A 55 7.16 10.01 2.39
C LYS A 55 7.13 8.73 1.54
N LYS A 56 8.24 7.98 1.59
CA LYS A 56 8.37 6.68 0.95
C LYS A 56 7.78 5.59 1.86
N ILE A 57 6.88 4.78 1.31
CA ILE A 57 6.26 3.65 2.01
C ILE A 57 6.36 2.38 1.17
N ALA A 58 6.24 1.23 1.83
CA ALA A 58 6.02 -0.05 1.15
C ALA A 58 4.53 -0.40 1.21
N ALA A 59 3.96 -0.74 0.07
CA ALA A 59 2.57 -1.18 -0.06
C ALA A 59 2.53 -2.56 -0.71
N PHE A 60 1.72 -3.47 -0.17
CA PHE A 60 1.53 -4.80 -0.75
C PHE A 60 0.49 -4.75 -1.88
N VAL A 61 0.76 -5.52 -2.93
CA VAL A 61 -0.12 -5.65 -4.09
C VAL A 61 -1.00 -6.89 -3.88
N PRO A 62 -2.31 -6.73 -3.71
CA PRO A 62 -3.21 -7.86 -3.48
C PRO A 62 -3.49 -8.64 -4.76
N ASN A 63 -3.86 -9.91 -4.58
CA ASN A 63 -4.16 -10.90 -5.63
C ASN A 63 -2.96 -11.26 -6.51
N ASP A 64 -3.02 -12.44 -7.13
CA ASP A 64 -1.96 -12.92 -8.00
C ASP A 64 -1.96 -12.15 -9.34
N GLY A 65 -0.79 -12.04 -9.97
CA GLY A 65 -0.60 -11.35 -11.25
C GLY A 65 -0.80 -9.82 -11.23
N CYS A 66 -1.34 -9.24 -10.15
CA CYS A 66 -1.65 -7.81 -10.10
C CYS A 66 -0.44 -6.88 -10.15
N LEU A 67 0.77 -7.42 -9.90
CA LEU A 67 2.01 -6.68 -10.06
C LEU A 67 2.30 -6.33 -11.54
N ASN A 68 1.72 -7.07 -12.48
CA ASN A 68 1.89 -6.82 -13.92
C ASN A 68 1.15 -5.56 -14.37
N TYR A 69 0.06 -5.18 -13.69
CA TYR A 69 -0.69 -3.95 -14.02
C TYR A 69 -0.02 -2.67 -13.51
N ILE A 70 0.91 -2.79 -12.57
CA ILE A 70 1.61 -1.66 -11.96
C ILE A 70 2.92 -1.46 -12.69
N GLU A 71 3.20 -0.25 -13.13
CA GLU A 71 4.50 0.16 -13.67
C GLU A 71 5.19 1.16 -12.75
N GLU A 72 6.47 1.41 -13.01
CA GLU A 72 7.19 2.49 -12.34
C GLU A 72 6.62 3.84 -12.77
N ASN A 73 6.58 4.79 -11.84
CA ASN A 73 5.96 6.11 -12.01
C ASN A 73 4.42 6.12 -12.15
N ASP A 74 3.74 4.98 -12.04
CA ASP A 74 2.28 4.96 -12.01
C ASP A 74 1.72 5.64 -10.76
N GLU A 75 0.59 6.34 -10.93
CA GLU A 75 -0.20 6.86 -9.81
C GLU A 75 -1.02 5.74 -9.19
N VAL A 76 -0.86 5.52 -7.88
CA VAL A 76 -1.57 4.50 -7.12
C VAL A 76 -2.31 5.08 -5.93
N LEU A 77 -3.50 4.52 -5.66
CA LEU A 77 -4.24 4.79 -4.44
C LEU A 77 -3.92 3.73 -3.40
N ILE A 78 -3.52 4.18 -2.21
CA ILE A 78 -3.04 3.33 -1.14
C ILE A 78 -3.99 3.41 0.05
N ALA A 79 -4.26 2.27 0.67
CA ALA A 79 -5.05 2.14 1.89
C ALA A 79 -4.26 1.50 3.02
N GLY A 80 -4.70 1.70 4.26
CA GLY A 80 -4.18 0.93 5.40
C GLY A 80 -4.60 -0.55 5.36
N PHE A 81 -3.81 -1.41 6.00
CA PHE A 81 -4.04 -2.86 6.08
C PHE A 81 -5.02 -3.31 7.19
N GLY A 82 -5.86 -2.39 7.71
CA GLY A 82 -6.89 -2.70 8.70
C GLY A 82 -6.43 -2.84 10.17
N ARG A 83 -5.16 -3.15 10.46
CA ARG A 83 -4.66 -3.32 11.85
C ARG A 83 -4.20 -2.01 12.52
N LYS A 84 -4.91 -0.88 12.34
CA LYS A 84 -4.61 0.42 13.00
C LYS A 84 -3.13 0.89 12.93
N GLY A 85 -2.45 0.57 11.82
CA GLY A 85 -1.04 0.92 11.57
C GLY A 85 -0.03 -0.18 11.88
N HIS A 86 -0.48 -1.39 12.22
CA HIS A 86 0.37 -2.58 12.32
C HIS A 86 0.43 -3.33 10.99
N ALA A 87 1.51 -4.07 10.78
CA ALA A 87 1.63 -4.99 9.64
C ALA A 87 0.62 -6.14 9.78
N LEU A 88 0.08 -6.62 8.65
CA LEU A 88 -0.83 -7.76 8.62
C LEU A 88 -0.10 -9.03 8.19
N GLY A 89 -0.42 -10.13 8.87
CA GLY A 89 0.00 -11.46 8.50
C GLY A 89 1.51 -11.67 8.56
N ASP A 90 2.01 -12.35 7.55
CA ASP A 90 3.39 -12.79 7.38
C ASP A 90 4.28 -11.75 6.68
N ILE A 91 3.75 -10.59 6.29
CA ILE A 91 4.53 -9.57 5.57
C ILE A 91 5.23 -8.64 6.58
N PRO A 92 6.56 -8.69 6.72
CA PRO A 92 7.27 -7.79 7.62
C PRO A 92 7.25 -6.35 7.11
N GLY A 93 7.01 -5.39 8.01
CA GLY A 93 7.16 -3.96 7.72
C GLY A 93 6.06 -3.32 6.85
N VAL A 94 5.26 -4.10 6.12
CA VAL A 94 4.20 -3.58 5.24
C VAL A 94 2.92 -3.33 6.01
N ARG A 95 2.47 -2.08 5.99
CA ARG A 95 1.27 -1.60 6.73
C ARG A 95 0.17 -1.10 5.79
N PHE A 96 0.43 -1.14 4.49
CA PHE A 96 -0.38 -0.51 3.46
C PHE A 96 -0.60 -1.45 2.27
N LYS A 97 -1.72 -1.30 1.58
CA LYS A 97 -2.05 -2.04 0.36
C LYS A 97 -2.38 -1.10 -0.78
N VAL A 98 -2.14 -1.56 -2.00
CA VAL A 98 -2.61 -0.87 -3.21
C VAL A 98 -4.09 -1.20 -3.44
N VAL A 99 -4.89 -0.20 -3.83
CA VAL A 99 -6.32 -0.33 -4.11
C VAL A 99 -6.67 0.04 -5.56
N LYS A 100 -6.03 1.09 -6.09
CA LYS A 100 -6.21 1.56 -7.46
C LYS A 100 -4.87 1.86 -8.11
N VAL A 101 -4.81 1.73 -9.43
CA VAL A 101 -3.68 2.06 -10.29
C VAL A 101 -4.23 2.88 -11.46
N SER A 102 -3.62 4.03 -11.75
CA SER A 102 -4.01 4.93 -12.85
C SER A 102 -5.52 5.24 -12.87
N GLY A 103 -6.09 5.48 -11.69
CA GLY A 103 -7.53 5.77 -11.50
C GLY A 103 -8.47 4.57 -11.54
N VAL A 104 -8.01 3.39 -11.96
CA VAL A 104 -8.81 2.16 -12.05
C VAL A 104 -8.57 1.26 -10.83
N SER A 105 -9.61 0.60 -10.33
CA SER A 105 -9.46 -0.35 -9.21
C SER A 105 -8.69 -1.59 -9.65
N LEU A 106 -7.71 -2.01 -8.84
CA LEU A 106 -7.00 -3.28 -9.05
C LEU A 106 -7.94 -4.47 -9.15
N LEU A 107 -9.03 -4.47 -8.38
CA LEU A 107 -10.01 -5.56 -8.42
C LEU A 107 -10.76 -5.59 -9.75
N ALA A 108 -11.02 -4.41 -10.35
CA ALA A 108 -11.65 -4.33 -11.66
C ALA A 108 -10.71 -4.79 -12.78
N LEU A 109 -9.41 -4.45 -12.68
CA LEU A 109 -8.38 -4.95 -13.60
C LEU A 109 -8.22 -6.47 -13.47
N PHE A 110 -8.13 -6.99 -12.25
CA PHE A 110 -8.01 -8.43 -11.98
C PHE A 110 -9.20 -9.25 -12.46
N LYS A 111 -10.41 -8.69 -12.40
CA LYS A 111 -11.63 -9.35 -12.91
C LYS A 111 -11.91 -9.03 -14.38
N GLU A 112 -10.97 -8.39 -15.07
CA GLU A 112 -11.09 -7.99 -16.48
C GLU A 112 -12.34 -7.17 -16.80
N LYS A 113 -12.90 -6.49 -15.79
CA LYS A 113 -14.09 -5.62 -15.95
C LYS A 113 -13.73 -4.26 -16.55
N LYS A 114 -12.47 -3.88 -16.44
CA LYS A 114 -11.90 -2.64 -16.96
C LYS A 114 -10.48 -2.92 -17.41
N GLU A 115 -10.03 -2.17 -18.40
CA GLU A 115 -8.64 -2.17 -18.83
C GLU A 115 -7.89 -0.99 -18.21
N LYS A 116 -6.56 -1.12 -18.10
CA LYS A 116 -5.71 -0.01 -17.68
C LYS A 116 -5.77 1.06 -18.78
N PRO A 117 -6.07 2.33 -18.44
CA PRO A 117 -6.03 3.40 -19.44
C PRO A 117 -4.61 3.46 -20.01
N ARG A 118 -4.51 3.46 -21.34
CA ARG A 118 -3.26 3.75 -22.03
C ARG A 118 -3.03 5.26 -21.94
N SER A 119 -1.87 5.65 -21.42
CA SER A 119 -1.36 7.02 -21.57
C SER A 119 -0.85 7.24 -22.99
#